data_AF-A0A1L5BSZ2-F1
#
_entry.id   AF-A0A1L5BSZ2-F1
#
_cell.length_a   1.000
_cell.length_b   1.000
_cell.length_c   1.000
_cell.angle_alpha   90.00
_cell.angle_beta   90.00
_cell.angle_gamma   90.00
#
_symmetry.space_group_name_H-M   'P 1'
#
loop_
_entity.id
_entity.type
_entity.pdbx_description
1 polymer ?
#
loop_
_entity_poly.entity_id
_entity_poly.type
_entity_poly.pdbx_seq_one_letter_code
_entity_poly.pdbx_strand_id
1 'polypeptide(L)'
;MMRTQTLEVMMSMYQSIGTASDRVMEAPVAGLELEFGRGAGEALAHRFLEAEEADFRWDARVEERWIGAYESADDEDFELDRIAICGRLDGKWFCATMLVDGDGQAHGMMGCRQFRSLVRARDAMLHAH
;
A
#
# COMPACT_ATOMS: atom_id res chain seq x y z
N MET A 1 -7.76 10.74 43.64
CA MET A 1 -9.04 10.00 43.68
C MET A 1 -9.32 9.52 42.25
N MET A 2 -9.66 8.24 42.11
CA MET A 2 -9.88 7.42 40.89
C MET A 2 -10.53 8.18 39.70
N ARG A 3 -10.23 7.86 38.44
CA ARG A 3 -10.39 6.52 37.82
C ARG A 3 -9.37 6.23 36.72
N THR A 4 -8.45 5.33 37.03
CA THR A 4 -7.89 4.30 36.12
C THR A 4 -8.90 3.14 36.07
N GLN A 5 -8.88 2.32 35.00
CA GLN A 5 -9.86 1.29 34.59
C GLN A 5 -10.93 1.88 33.65
N THR A 6 -10.89 1.66 32.34
CA THR A 6 -11.01 0.34 31.69
C THR A 6 -10.46 0.39 30.26
N LEU A 7 -9.16 0.19 30.08
CA LEU A 7 -8.56 -0.13 28.77
C LEU A 7 -7.65 -1.38 28.90
N GLU A 8 -7.80 -2.15 29.97
CA GLU A 8 -6.93 -3.29 30.29
C GLU A 8 -7.45 -4.65 29.78
N VAL A 9 -8.61 -4.73 29.13
CA VAL A 9 -9.17 -6.04 28.70
C VAL A 9 -9.71 -6.02 27.27
N MET A 10 -8.99 -5.38 26.35
CA MET A 10 -9.12 -5.65 24.91
C MET A 10 -7.79 -6.02 24.25
N MET A 11 -6.82 -6.47 25.05
CA MET A 11 -5.72 -7.32 24.61
C MET A 11 -6.26 -8.74 24.34
N SER A 12 -7.33 -8.84 23.56
CA SER A 12 -7.65 -10.05 22.83
C SER A 12 -6.42 -10.36 22.02
N MET A 13 -5.94 -11.60 22.12
CA MET A 13 -4.85 -12.14 21.32
C MET A 13 -5.29 -12.19 19.85
N TYR A 14 -5.40 -11.02 19.22
CA TYR A 14 -5.17 -10.90 17.80
C TYR A 14 -3.70 -11.28 17.62
N GLN A 15 -3.45 -12.58 17.43
CA GLN A 15 -2.34 -12.96 16.59
C GLN A 15 -2.57 -12.21 15.30
N SER A 16 -1.88 -11.08 15.14
CA SER A 16 -1.96 -10.30 13.93
C SER A 16 -1.67 -11.28 12.80
N ILE A 17 -2.57 -11.35 11.82
CA ILE A 17 -2.41 -12.21 10.64
C ILE A 17 -1.00 -12.02 10.04
N GLY A 18 -0.42 -10.83 10.17
CA GLY A 18 0.97 -10.54 9.81
C GLY A 18 2.02 -11.44 10.49
N THR A 19 1.89 -11.75 11.78
CA THR A 19 2.85 -12.63 12.49
C THR A 19 2.79 -14.10 12.06
N ALA A 20 1.61 -14.56 11.60
CA ALA A 20 1.47 -15.88 10.99
C ALA A 20 1.99 -15.87 9.54
N SER A 21 1.79 -14.76 8.82
CA SER A 21 2.30 -14.54 7.46
C SER A 21 3.84 -14.58 7.41
N ASP A 22 4.53 -13.99 8.38
CA ASP A 22 6.00 -14.00 8.43
C ASP A 22 6.54 -15.45 8.41
N ARG A 23 5.93 -16.34 9.21
CA ARG A 23 6.32 -17.76 9.28
C ARG A 23 6.01 -18.54 8.00
N VAL A 24 4.96 -18.15 7.26
CA VAL A 24 4.62 -18.76 5.97
C VAL A 24 5.66 -18.39 4.90
N MET A 25 6.20 -17.17 4.96
CA MET A 25 7.19 -16.69 4.00
C MET A 25 8.62 -17.20 4.29
N GLU A 26 8.91 -17.65 5.51
CA GLU A 26 10.24 -18.17 5.89
C GLU A 26 10.72 -19.31 4.98
N ALA A 27 9.89 -20.33 4.72
CA ALA A 27 10.31 -21.49 3.94
C ALA A 27 10.55 -21.17 2.45
N PRO A 28 9.66 -20.43 1.75
CA PRO A 28 9.93 -19.95 0.39
C PRO A 28 11.18 -19.07 0.29
N VAL A 29 11.37 -18.15 1.24
CA VAL A 29 12.55 -17.25 1.24
C VAL A 29 13.83 -18.07 1.45
N ALA A 30 13.85 -19.00 2.41
CA ALA A 30 15.00 -19.87 2.65
C ALA A 30 15.33 -20.75 1.42
N GLY A 31 14.31 -21.24 0.70
CA GLY A 31 14.51 -21.96 -0.56
C GLY A 31 15.20 -21.11 -1.61
N LEU A 32 14.74 -19.87 -1.81
CA LEU A 32 15.38 -18.93 -2.74
C LEU A 32 16.82 -18.60 -2.33
N GLU A 33 17.09 -18.41 -1.04
CA GLU A 33 18.45 -18.13 -0.57
C GLU A 33 19.39 -19.33 -0.75
N LEU A 34 18.87 -20.55 -0.60
CA LEU A 34 19.64 -21.77 -0.82
C LEU A 34 19.97 -22.00 -2.30
N GLU A 35 19.03 -21.71 -3.20
CA GLU A 35 19.20 -21.93 -4.64
C GLU A 35 19.95 -20.80 -5.36
N PHE A 36 19.71 -19.55 -4.97
CA PHE A 36 20.17 -18.36 -5.68
C PHE A 36 21.10 -17.45 -4.86
N GLY A 37 21.36 -17.81 -3.60
CA GLY A 37 22.25 -17.09 -2.69
C GLY A 37 21.51 -16.09 -1.78
N ARG A 38 22.22 -15.64 -0.75
CA ARG A 38 21.69 -14.73 0.28
C ARG A 38 21.13 -13.44 -0.35
N GLY A 39 19.92 -13.06 0.07
CA GLY A 39 19.24 -11.86 -0.45
C GLY A 39 18.48 -12.05 -1.77
N ALA A 40 18.45 -13.27 -2.33
CA ALA A 40 17.68 -13.55 -3.56
C ALA A 40 16.18 -13.25 -3.41
N GLY A 41 15.59 -13.57 -2.25
CA GLY A 41 14.19 -13.27 -1.97
C GLY A 41 13.90 -11.76 -1.96
N GLU A 42 14.78 -10.97 -1.34
CA GLU A 42 14.64 -9.50 -1.29
C GLU A 42 14.80 -8.88 -2.69
N ALA A 43 15.81 -9.31 -3.45
CA ALA A 43 16.03 -8.84 -4.82
C ALA A 43 14.85 -9.18 -5.74
N LEU A 44 14.24 -10.35 -5.57
CA LEU A 44 13.06 -10.77 -6.32
C LEU A 44 11.83 -9.94 -5.94
N ALA A 45 11.60 -9.72 -4.64
CA ALA A 45 10.50 -8.87 -4.17
C ALA A 45 10.62 -7.43 -4.72
N HIS A 46 11.83 -6.88 -4.75
CA HIS A 46 12.07 -5.55 -5.33
C HIS A 46 11.68 -5.49 -6.81
N ARG A 47 12.01 -6.52 -7.60
CA ARG A 47 11.63 -6.56 -9.02
C ARG A 47 10.12 -6.63 -9.24
N PHE A 48 9.40 -7.40 -8.43
CA PHE A 48 7.93 -7.41 -8.51
C PHE A 48 7.34 -6.05 -8.14
N LEU A 49 7.84 -5.43 -7.07
CA LEU A 49 7.41 -4.10 -6.64
C LEU A 49 7.69 -3.01 -7.69
N GLU A 50 8.81 -3.11 -8.42
CA GLU A 50 9.13 -2.19 -9.52
C GLU A 50 8.24 -2.42 -10.75
N ALA A 51 7.94 -3.68 -11.07
CA ALA A 51 7.14 -4.04 -12.24
C ALA A 51 5.65 -3.72 -12.07
N GLU A 52 5.11 -3.89 -10.86
CA GLU A 52 3.66 -3.78 -10.56
C GLU A 52 3.42 -2.68 -9.52
N GLU A 53 4.17 -1.58 -9.64
CA GLU A 53 4.23 -0.51 -8.64
C GLU A 53 2.86 0.06 -8.26
N ALA A 54 1.99 0.22 -9.26
CA ALA A 54 0.64 0.75 -9.11
C ALA A 54 -0.28 -0.20 -8.34
N ASP A 55 -0.27 -1.49 -8.69
CA ASP A 55 -1.13 -2.52 -8.10
C ASP A 55 -0.77 -2.75 -6.64
N PHE A 56 0.53 -2.90 -6.33
CA PHE A 56 0.98 -3.05 -4.95
C PHE A 56 0.59 -1.86 -4.07
N ARG A 57 0.60 -0.64 -4.61
CA ARG A 57 0.17 0.55 -3.85
C ARG A 57 -1.34 0.65 -3.72
N TRP A 58 -2.07 0.27 -4.76
CA TRP A 58 -3.52 0.19 -4.71
C TRP A 58 -3.95 -0.76 -3.59
N ASP A 59 -3.36 -1.95 -3.53
CA ASP A 59 -3.68 -2.96 -2.51
C ASP A 59 -3.19 -2.57 -1.11
N ALA A 60 -2.07 -1.86 -1.00
CA ALA A 60 -1.52 -1.40 0.28
C ALA A 60 -2.18 -0.12 0.83
N ARG A 61 -3.20 0.42 0.16
CA ARG A 61 -3.90 1.64 0.60
C ARG A 61 -4.67 1.41 1.90
N VAL A 62 -4.73 2.45 2.72
CA VAL A 62 -5.53 2.47 3.95
C VAL A 62 -6.65 3.52 3.90
N GLU A 63 -6.51 4.52 3.04
CA GLU A 63 -7.48 5.58 2.83
C GLU A 63 -7.42 6.06 1.38
N GLU A 64 -8.57 6.48 0.86
CA GLU A 64 -8.77 6.98 -0.49
C GLU A 64 -9.64 8.24 -0.50
N ARG A 65 -9.43 9.10 -1.49
CA ARG A 65 -10.19 10.32 -1.73
C ARG A 65 -10.33 10.54 -3.23
N TRP A 66 -11.55 10.54 -3.72
CA TRP A 66 -11.86 10.92 -5.10
C TRP A 66 -11.52 12.40 -5.34
N ILE A 67 -10.80 12.67 -6.41
CA ILE A 67 -10.36 14.02 -6.82
C ILE A 67 -11.22 14.54 -7.98
N GLY A 68 -11.64 13.64 -8.87
CA GLY A 68 -12.43 13.96 -10.05
C GLY A 68 -12.11 13.02 -11.21
N ALA A 69 -12.86 13.13 -12.29
CA ALA A 69 -12.59 12.41 -13.53
C ALA A 69 -11.18 12.74 -14.08
N TYR A 70 -10.59 11.76 -14.75
CA TYR A 70 -9.42 11.92 -15.58
C TYR A 70 -9.88 12.20 -17.01
N GLU A 71 -9.54 13.38 -17.51
CA GLU A 71 -9.76 13.74 -18.91
C GLU A 71 -8.49 13.41 -19.69
N SER A 72 -8.50 12.32 -20.45
CA SER A 72 -7.42 11.99 -21.38
C SER A 72 -7.52 12.89 -22.62
N ALA A 73 -6.37 13.33 -23.14
CA ALA A 73 -6.32 14.11 -24.37
C ALA A 73 -6.56 13.27 -25.63
N ASP A 74 -6.31 11.97 -25.51
CA ASP A 74 -6.65 10.95 -26.49
C ASP A 74 -8.00 10.36 -26.09
N ASP A 75 -8.93 10.17 -27.04
CA ASP A 75 -10.22 9.50 -26.83
C ASP A 75 -9.96 8.02 -26.43
N GLU A 76 -9.50 7.79 -25.21
CA GLU A 76 -9.34 6.47 -24.61
C GLU A 76 -10.73 5.92 -24.29
N ASP A 77 -10.95 4.65 -24.61
CA ASP A 77 -12.23 3.96 -24.42
C ASP A 77 -12.63 3.80 -22.93
N PHE A 78 -11.80 4.26 -21.98
CA PHE A 78 -12.00 4.09 -20.55
C PHE A 78 -12.20 5.43 -19.84
N GLU A 79 -13.37 5.58 -19.22
CA GLU A 79 -13.61 6.64 -18.25
C GLU A 79 -12.88 6.28 -16.95
N LEU A 80 -11.83 7.05 -16.63
CA LEU A 80 -11.02 6.85 -15.43
C LEU A 80 -11.27 7.98 -14.42
N ASP A 81 -11.20 7.63 -13.14
CA ASP A 81 -11.22 8.56 -12.03
C ASP A 81 -9.81 8.74 -11.44
N ARG A 82 -9.52 9.98 -11.03
CA ARG A 82 -8.34 10.29 -10.21
C ARG A 82 -8.67 10.10 -8.75
N ILE A 83 -7.96 9.19 -8.10
CA ILE A 83 -8.13 8.88 -6.67
C ILE A 83 -6.82 9.13 -5.94
N ALA A 84 -6.81 10.05 -4.98
CA ALA A 84 -5.70 10.21 -4.04
C ALA A 84 -5.79 9.09 -2.99
N ILE A 85 -4.69 8.39 -2.75
CA ILE A 85 -4.60 7.35 -1.71
C ILE A 85 -3.46 7.64 -0.75
N CYS A 86 -3.57 7.13 0.47
CA CYS A 86 -2.41 6.94 1.34
C CYS A 86 -2.40 5.52 1.90
N GLY A 87 -1.20 5.01 2.15
CA GLY A 87 -0.98 3.61 2.54
C GLY A 87 0.39 3.39 3.14
N ARG A 88 0.71 2.12 3.43
CA ARG A 88 2.03 1.72 3.93
C ARG A 88 2.55 0.51 3.16
N LEU A 89 3.73 0.65 2.57
CA LEU A 89 4.39 -0.40 1.79
C LEU A 89 5.89 -0.37 2.11
N ASP A 90 6.52 -1.54 2.24
CA ASP A 90 7.94 -1.66 2.63
C ASP A 90 8.29 -0.84 3.90
N GLY A 91 7.39 -0.90 4.89
CA GLY A 91 7.54 -0.16 6.16
C GLY A 91 7.40 1.37 6.06
N LYS A 92 7.28 1.95 4.86
CA LYS A 92 7.20 3.40 4.61
C LYS A 92 5.76 3.83 4.33
N TRP A 93 5.40 5.01 4.82
CA TRP A 93 4.11 5.62 4.47
C TRP A 93 4.21 6.25 3.09
N PHE A 94 3.14 6.22 2.31
CA PHE A 94 3.09 6.87 1.01
C PHE A 94 1.77 7.59 0.77
N CYS A 95 1.81 8.54 -0.16
CA CYS A 95 0.65 9.12 -0.83
C CYS A 95 0.84 8.94 -2.33
N ALA A 96 -0.23 8.61 -3.05
CA ALA A 96 -0.21 8.50 -4.51
C ALA A 96 -1.52 9.01 -5.12
N THR A 97 -1.48 9.38 -6.40
CA THR A 97 -2.69 9.62 -7.21
C THR A 97 -2.80 8.51 -8.23
N MET A 98 -3.91 7.78 -8.16
CA MET A 98 -4.21 6.61 -8.99
C MET A 98 -5.23 6.96 -10.07
N LEU A 99 -5.15 6.29 -11.21
CA LEU A 99 -6.19 6.26 -12.23
C LEU A 99 -6.96 4.95 -12.07
N VAL A 100 -8.27 5.04 -11.87
CA VAL A 100 -9.12 3.91 -11.46
C VAL A 100 -10.37 3.89 -12.33
N ASP A 101 -10.76 2.71 -12.80
CA ASP A 101 -11.98 2.56 -13.61
C ASP A 101 -13.26 2.46 -12.75
N GLY A 102 -14.41 2.38 -13.42
CA GLY A 102 -15.72 2.22 -12.76
C GLY A 102 -15.89 0.90 -11.99
N ASP A 103 -15.02 -0.08 -12.19
CA ASP A 103 -15.00 -1.36 -11.47
C ASP A 103 -14.05 -1.33 -10.26
N GLY A 104 -13.42 -0.18 -10.00
CA GLY A 104 -12.50 0.01 -8.87
C GLY A 104 -11.12 -0.64 -9.10
N GLN A 105 -10.75 -0.92 -10.34
CA GLN A 105 -9.43 -1.43 -10.70
C GLN A 105 -8.49 -0.27 -10.99
N ALA A 106 -7.27 -0.33 -10.47
CA ALA A 106 -6.24 0.63 -10.81
C ALA A 106 -5.67 0.32 -12.19
N HIS A 107 -5.66 1.32 -13.08
CA HIS A 107 -5.05 1.25 -14.41
C HIS A 107 -3.70 1.94 -14.48
N GLY A 108 -3.41 2.81 -13.51
CA GLY A 108 -2.15 3.52 -13.47
C GLY A 108 -1.98 4.41 -12.26
N MET A 109 -0.80 5.04 -12.18
CA MET A 109 -0.42 5.94 -11.12
C MET A 109 0.22 7.19 -11.72
N MET A 110 -0.33 8.37 -11.40
CA MET A 110 0.20 9.65 -11.87
C MET A 110 1.43 10.10 -11.08
N GLY A 111 1.58 9.62 -9.83
CA GLY A 111 2.74 9.91 -9.01
C GLY A 111 2.62 9.34 -7.59
N CYS A 112 3.77 9.22 -6.92
CA CYS A 112 3.89 8.71 -5.56
C CYS A 112 4.92 9.51 -4.77
N ARG A 113 4.65 9.74 -3.48
CA ARG A 113 5.59 10.33 -2.51
C ARG A 113 5.64 9.48 -1.24
N GLN A 114 6.83 9.28 -0.71
CA GLN A 114 7.06 8.54 0.53
C GLN A 114 7.27 9.47 1.73
N PHE A 115 6.84 9.01 2.90
CA PHE A 115 6.85 9.73 4.16
C PHE A 115 7.24 8.82 5.32
N ARG A 116 7.76 9.42 6.40
CA ARG A 116 8.11 8.72 7.63
C ARG A 116 6.92 8.55 8.59
N SER A 117 5.80 9.22 8.34
CA SER A 117 4.62 9.16 9.22
C SER A 117 3.32 9.20 8.44
N LEU A 118 2.30 8.52 8.98
CA LEU A 118 0.93 8.51 8.47
C LEU A 118 0.38 9.94 8.35
N VAL A 119 0.59 10.77 9.39
CA VAL A 119 0.07 12.15 9.41
C VAL A 119 0.52 12.95 8.19
N ARG A 120 1.80 12.85 7.80
CA ARG A 120 2.32 13.57 6.63
C ARG A 120 1.84 12.99 5.30
N ALA A 121 1.74 11.67 5.21
CA ALA A 121 1.20 11.01 4.02
C ALA A 121 -0.26 11.39 3.79
N ARG A 122 -1.07 11.36 4.85
CA ARG A 122 -2.48 11.74 4.82
C ARG A 122 -2.66 13.22 4.50
N ASP A 123 -1.88 14.10 5.13
CA ASP A 123 -1.89 15.54 4.81
C ASP A 123 -1.59 15.79 3.32
N ALA A 124 -0.57 15.12 2.77
CA ALA A 124 -0.26 15.23 1.35
C ALA A 124 -1.42 14.74 0.45
N MET A 125 -2.07 13.63 0.81
CA MET A 125 -3.23 13.06 0.09
C MET A 125 -4.41 14.04 0.05
N LEU A 126 -4.70 14.71 1.17
CA LEU A 126 -5.78 15.69 1.27
C LEU A 126 -5.55 16.94 0.41
N HIS A 127 -4.30 17.25 0.07
CA HIS A 127 -3.92 18.40 -0.75
C HIS A 127 -3.63 18.05 -2.23
N ALA A 128 -3.78 16.78 -2.62
CA ALA A 128 -3.66 16.35 -4.02
C ALA A 128 -4.78 16.97 -4.89
N HIS A 129 -4.53 17.13 -6.20
CA HIS A 129 -5.46 17.72 -7.17
C HIS A 129 -5.27 17.10 -8.55
#